data_AF-A0A2S2PG43-F1
#
_entry.id   AF-A0A2S2PG43-F1
#
_cell.length_a   1.000
_cell.length_b   1.000
_cell.length_c   1.000
_cell.angle_alpha   90.00
_cell.angle_beta   90.00
_cell.angle_gamma   90.00
#
_symmetry.space_group_name_H-M   'P 1'
#
loop_
_entity.id
_entity.type
_entity.pdbx_description
1 polymer ?
#
loop_
_entity_poly.entity_id
_entity_poly.type
_entity_poly.pdbx_seq_one_letter_code
_entity_poly.pdbx_strand_id
1 'polypeptide(L)'
;EILSLTAAASKILQGTTQDICSAENCIDLIIKNLEDKRLNSESNFIQLFEKCKIIMTKLEINITVPRTAKRQTHRSNTPASNPVEYYRRVLYIPILDNVLEDLRTRFRSKKNSTILLLMKLVPISIINMSPEMCDKLINSITENFSVLEINQIAFKGELELWKSKWVSSTIVNYFF
;
A
#
# COMPACT_ATOMS: atom_id res chain seq x y z
N GLU A 1 -8.19 -13.89 3.40
CA GLU A 1 -8.88 -12.59 3.17
C GLU A 1 -7.96 -11.38 3.19
N ILE A 2 -6.99 -11.26 4.13
CA ILE A 2 -6.02 -10.15 4.12
C ILE A 2 -5.02 -10.30 2.95
N LEU A 3 -4.36 -11.46 2.85
CA LEU A 3 -3.37 -11.73 1.79
C LEU A 3 -3.96 -11.82 0.38
N SER A 4 -5.27 -12.09 0.26
CA SER A 4 -5.93 -12.09 -1.05
C SER A 4 -6.05 -10.68 -1.63
N LEU A 5 -6.11 -9.63 -0.80
CA LEU A 5 -6.09 -8.24 -1.26
C LEU A 5 -4.70 -7.87 -1.82
N THR A 6 -3.63 -8.30 -1.16
CA THR A 6 -2.25 -7.99 -1.59
C THR A 6 -1.83 -8.75 -2.85
N ALA A 7 -2.52 -9.85 -3.20
CA ALA A 7 -2.25 -10.63 -4.40
C ALA A 7 -2.42 -9.82 -5.70
N ALA A 8 -3.33 -8.85 -5.74
CA ALA A 8 -3.52 -7.99 -6.91
C ALA A 8 -2.27 -7.12 -7.18
N ALA A 9 -1.75 -6.46 -6.15
CA ALA A 9 -0.51 -5.68 -6.26
C ALA A 9 0.69 -6.55 -6.65
N SER A 10 0.79 -7.76 -6.08
CA SER A 10 1.85 -8.71 -6.44
C SER A 10 1.85 -9.04 -7.93
N LYS A 11 0.67 -9.27 -8.54
CA LYS A 11 0.56 -9.58 -9.97
C LYS A 11 0.96 -8.41 -10.85
N ILE A 12 0.60 -7.18 -10.47
CA ILE A 12 0.96 -5.98 -11.25
C ILE A 12 2.48 -5.75 -11.19
N LEU A 13 3.06 -5.82 -9.99
CA LEU A 13 4.50 -5.60 -9.78
C LEU A 13 5.39 -6.66 -10.43
N GLN A 14 4.91 -7.90 -10.52
CA GLN A 14 5.65 -9.02 -11.14
C GLN A 14 5.23 -9.26 -12.60
N GLY A 15 4.29 -8.47 -13.12
CA GLY A 15 3.82 -8.58 -14.50
C GLY A 15 4.86 -8.08 -15.49
N THR A 16 4.73 -8.49 -16.75
CA THR A 16 5.65 -8.11 -17.83
C THR A 16 5.61 -6.63 -18.16
N THR A 17 4.48 -5.96 -17.92
CA THR A 17 4.31 -4.53 -18.17
C THR A 17 4.95 -3.64 -17.10
N GLN A 18 5.18 -4.18 -15.89
CA GLN A 18 5.78 -3.47 -14.75
C GLN A 18 5.25 -2.04 -14.55
N ASP A 19 3.94 -1.84 -14.73
CA ASP A 19 3.33 -0.52 -14.62
C ASP A 19 3.32 -0.06 -13.16
N ILE A 20 4.33 0.73 -12.81
CA ILE A 20 4.53 1.28 -11.47
C ILE A 20 3.40 2.24 -11.08
N CYS A 21 2.84 3.00 -12.03
CA CYS A 21 1.75 3.93 -11.73
C CYS A 21 0.48 3.17 -11.34
N SER A 22 0.15 2.12 -12.10
CA SER A 22 -0.96 1.22 -11.75
C SER A 22 -0.71 0.47 -10.44
N ALA A 23 0.54 0.04 -10.20
CA ALA A 23 0.91 -0.65 -8.97
C ALA A 23 0.75 0.27 -7.73
N GLU A 24 1.23 1.51 -7.79
CA GLU A 24 1.11 2.50 -6.72
C GLU A 24 -0.37 2.75 -6.37
N ASN A 25 -1.21 3.00 -7.39
CA ASN A 25 -2.65 3.18 -7.20
C ASN A 25 -3.31 1.94 -6.57
N CYS A 26 -2.93 0.75 -7.01
CA CYS A 26 -3.44 -0.51 -6.45
C CYS A 26 -3.04 -0.66 -4.96
N ILE A 27 -1.80 -0.33 -4.62
CA ILE A 27 -1.30 -0.38 -3.24
C ILE A 27 -2.06 0.61 -2.36
N ASP A 28 -2.31 1.83 -2.83
CA ASP A 28 -3.09 2.83 -2.08
C ASP A 28 -4.52 2.37 -1.82
N LEU A 29 -5.16 1.71 -2.78
CA LEU A 29 -6.48 1.10 -2.58
C LEU A 29 -6.44 -0.05 -1.57
N ILE A 30 -5.41 -0.90 -1.61
CA ILE A 30 -5.21 -1.98 -0.65
C ILE A 30 -5.03 -1.42 0.76
N ILE A 31 -4.18 -0.40 0.93
CA ILE A 31 -3.95 0.25 2.23
C ILE A 31 -5.27 0.80 2.77
N LYS A 32 -6.04 1.55 1.98
CA LYS A 32 -7.36 2.07 2.40
C LYS A 32 -8.31 0.96 2.82
N ASN A 33 -8.41 -0.11 2.04
CA ASN A 33 -9.28 -1.25 2.38
C ASN A 33 -8.87 -1.93 3.70
N LEU A 34 -7.57 -2.08 3.94
CA LEU A 34 -7.05 -2.66 5.18
C LEU A 34 -7.26 -1.72 6.38
N GLU A 35 -7.15 -0.41 6.20
CA GLU A 35 -7.50 0.60 7.20
C GLU A 35 -8.99 0.54 7.56
N ASP A 36 -9.88 0.43 6.56
CA ASP A 36 -11.32 0.28 6.78
C ASP A 36 -11.65 -1.02 7.53
N LYS A 37 -10.98 -2.12 7.18
CA LYS A 37 -11.10 -3.41 7.90
C LYS A 37 -10.56 -3.34 9.32
N ARG A 38 -9.59 -2.48 9.58
CA ARG A 38 -9.04 -2.24 10.90
C ARG A 38 -10.01 -1.43 11.76
N LEU A 39 -10.60 -0.37 11.23
CA LEU A 39 -11.64 0.43 11.91
C LEU A 39 -12.87 -0.44 12.22
N ASN A 40 -13.30 -1.24 11.25
CA ASN A 40 -14.45 -2.14 11.37
C ASN A 40 -14.02 -3.56 11.77
N SER A 41 -12.98 -3.70 12.61
CA SER A 41 -12.38 -5.01 12.90
C SER A 41 -13.32 -5.98 13.59
N GLU A 42 -14.27 -5.50 14.37
CA GLU A 42 -15.24 -6.34 15.07
C GLU A 42 -16.22 -7.01 14.11
N SER A 43 -16.91 -6.24 13.27
CA SER A 43 -17.88 -6.77 12.31
C SER A 43 -17.23 -7.68 11.26
N ASN A 44 -16.08 -7.28 10.72
CA ASN A 44 -15.34 -8.08 9.75
C ASN A 44 -14.81 -9.39 10.36
N PHE A 45 -14.31 -9.35 11.59
CA PHE A 45 -13.77 -10.55 12.23
C PHE A 45 -14.87 -11.55 12.58
N ILE A 46 -16.07 -11.11 12.97
CA ILE A 46 -17.19 -12.02 13.25
C ILE A 46 -17.49 -12.90 12.03
N GLN A 47 -17.59 -12.30 10.84
CA GLN A 47 -17.84 -13.06 9.60
C GLN A 47 -16.73 -14.07 9.29
N LEU A 48 -15.48 -13.66 9.48
CA LEU A 48 -14.32 -14.54 9.30
C LEU A 48 -14.33 -15.68 10.33
N PHE A 49 -14.67 -15.38 11.58
CA PHE A 49 -14.69 -16.33 12.67
C PHE A 49 -15.78 -17.40 12.47
N GLU A 50 -16.97 -17.02 12.01
CA GLU A 50 -18.04 -17.99 11.70
C GLU A 50 -17.64 -18.95 10.58
N LYS A 51 -16.95 -18.48 9.53
CA LYS A 51 -16.38 -19.37 8.49
C LYS A 51 -15.39 -20.37 9.10
N CYS A 52 -14.49 -19.91 9.97
CA CYS A 52 -13.53 -20.78 10.66
C CYS A 52 -14.25 -21.78 11.58
N LYS A 53 -15.29 -21.35 12.29
CA LYS A 53 -16.09 -22.19 13.18
C LYS A 53 -16.76 -23.34 12.44
N ILE A 54 -17.32 -23.11 11.26
CA ILE A 54 -17.88 -24.18 10.41
C ILE A 54 -16.82 -25.25 10.09
N ILE A 55 -15.60 -24.82 9.74
CA ILE A 55 -14.48 -25.73 9.44
C ILE A 55 -14.05 -26.49 10.69
N MET A 56 -13.92 -25.82 11.83
CA MET A 56 -13.53 -26.43 13.11
C MET A 56 -14.55 -27.47 13.57
N THR A 57 -15.86 -27.18 13.44
CA THR A 57 -16.93 -28.15 13.74
C THR A 57 -16.84 -29.38 12.85
N LYS A 58 -16.57 -29.21 11.55
CA LYS A 58 -16.38 -30.33 10.61
C LYS A 58 -15.17 -31.21 10.96
N LEU A 59 -14.16 -30.61 11.59
CA LEU A 59 -12.95 -31.29 12.05
C LEU A 59 -13.05 -31.76 13.51
N GLU A 60 -14.21 -31.60 14.15
CA GLU A 60 -14.45 -31.94 15.56
C GLU A 60 -13.49 -31.22 16.54
N ILE A 61 -13.01 -30.03 16.17
CA ILE A 61 -12.10 -29.21 16.98
C ILE A 61 -12.92 -28.28 17.87
N ASN A 62 -12.70 -28.37 19.18
CA ASN A 62 -13.34 -27.46 20.14
C ASN A 62 -12.68 -26.08 20.13
N ILE A 63 -13.51 -25.03 20.11
CA ILE A 63 -13.06 -23.64 20.07
C ILE A 63 -12.92 -23.12 21.50
N THR A 64 -11.69 -23.15 22.02
CA THR A 64 -11.38 -22.65 23.36
C THR A 64 -10.31 -21.56 23.31
N VAL A 65 -10.33 -20.67 24.31
CA VAL A 65 -9.22 -19.74 24.55
C VAL A 65 -8.04 -20.53 25.13
N PRO A 66 -6.81 -20.36 24.64
CA PRO A 66 -5.63 -20.98 25.23
C PRO A 66 -5.47 -20.58 26.70
N ARG A 67 -4.94 -21.49 27.53
CA ARG A 67 -4.70 -21.20 28.95
C ARG A 67 -3.74 -20.02 29.10
N THR A 68 -4.22 -18.92 29.67
CA THR A 68 -3.39 -17.77 30.04
C THR A 68 -2.70 -18.02 31.38
N ALA A 69 -1.38 -17.82 31.45
CA ALA A 69 -0.65 -17.89 32.71
C ALA A 69 -1.00 -16.67 33.58
N LYS A 70 -1.06 -16.81 34.91
CA LYS A 70 -1.39 -15.70 35.83
C LYS A 70 -0.42 -14.51 35.70
N ARG A 71 0.84 -14.79 35.31
CA ARG A 71 1.86 -13.78 35.01
C ARG A 71 2.62 -14.22 33.77
N GLN A 72 2.65 -13.36 32.75
CA GLN A 72 3.57 -13.48 31.63
C GLN A 72 4.56 -12.31 31.71
N THR A 73 5.84 -12.57 31.41
CA THR A 73 6.93 -11.59 31.49
C THR A 73 7.18 -10.88 30.15
N HIS A 74 6.80 -11.51 29.03
CA HIS A 74 7.10 -11.02 27.69
C HIS A 74 5.91 -10.36 26.98
N ARG A 75 4.66 -10.68 27.35
CA ARG A 75 3.45 -10.04 26.78
C ARG A 75 2.37 -9.95 27.85
N SER A 76 1.61 -8.85 27.84
CA SER A 76 0.42 -8.70 28.69
C SER A 76 -0.66 -9.71 28.30
N ASN A 77 -1.32 -10.30 29.31
CA ASN A 77 -2.52 -11.08 29.08
C ASN A 77 -3.59 -10.20 28.44
N THR A 78 -4.06 -10.60 27.27
CA THR A 78 -5.13 -9.88 26.58
C THR A 78 -6.46 -10.26 27.26
N PRO A 79 -7.18 -9.31 27.89
CA PRO A 79 -8.48 -9.62 28.43
C PRO A 79 -9.39 -10.02 27.28
N ALA A 80 -10.18 -11.08 27.47
CA ALA A 80 -11.19 -11.50 26.51
C ALA A 80 -12.28 -12.28 27.25
N SER A 81 -13.53 -11.92 26.99
CA SER A 81 -14.70 -12.58 27.58
C SER A 81 -15.10 -13.82 26.78
N ASN A 82 -14.69 -13.92 25.52
CA ASN A 82 -15.00 -15.05 24.64
C ASN A 82 -13.87 -15.33 23.62
N PRO A 83 -13.85 -16.51 22.99
CA PRO A 83 -12.85 -16.86 21.98
C PRO A 83 -12.77 -15.89 20.80
N VAL A 84 -13.90 -15.33 20.36
CA VAL A 84 -13.95 -14.39 19.23
C VAL A 84 -13.14 -13.14 19.55
N GLU A 85 -13.39 -12.54 20.72
CA GLU A 85 -12.69 -11.35 21.19
C GLU A 85 -11.19 -11.63 21.39
N TYR A 86 -10.85 -12.81 21.92
CA TYR A 86 -9.46 -13.22 22.11
C TYR A 86 -8.69 -13.29 20.78
N TYR A 87 -9.16 -14.08 19.83
CA TYR A 87 -8.47 -14.29 18.55
C TYR A 87 -8.46 -13.02 17.69
N ARG A 88 -9.48 -12.17 17.81
CA ARG A 88 -9.49 -10.84 17.18
C ARG A 88 -8.31 -9.99 17.65
N ARG A 89 -8.13 -9.87 18.98
CA ARG A 89 -7.10 -9.01 19.59
C ARG A 89 -5.70 -9.60 19.46
N VAL A 90 -5.57 -10.92 19.54
CA VAL A 90 -4.28 -11.61 19.58
C VAL A 90 -3.72 -11.90 18.18
N LEU A 91 -4.59 -12.14 17.19
CA LEU A 91 -4.17 -12.51 15.83
C LEU A 91 -4.62 -11.48 14.79
N TYR A 92 -5.92 -11.26 14.64
CA TYR A 92 -6.46 -10.50 13.50
C TYR A 92 -5.95 -9.04 13.46
N ILE A 93 -6.05 -8.35 14.59
CA ILE A 93 -5.58 -6.98 14.76
C ILE A 93 -4.05 -6.90 14.51
N PRO A 94 -3.19 -7.65 15.22
CA PRO A 94 -1.75 -7.60 14.97
C PRO A 94 -1.35 -7.92 13.53
N ILE A 95 -2.00 -8.89 12.88
CA ILE A 95 -1.73 -9.21 11.47
C ILE A 95 -2.09 -8.03 10.56
N LEU A 96 -3.24 -7.39 10.77
CA LEU A 96 -3.62 -6.20 10.01
C LEU A 96 -2.61 -5.06 10.19
N ASP A 97 -2.18 -4.78 11.43
CA ASP A 97 -1.20 -3.73 11.69
C ASP A 97 0.14 -4.01 11.01
N ASN A 98 0.64 -5.24 11.16
CA ASN A 98 1.93 -5.60 10.58
C ASN A 98 1.90 -5.50 9.05
N VAL A 99 0.83 -5.97 8.40
CA VAL A 99 0.70 -5.87 6.94
C VAL A 99 0.56 -4.41 6.50
N LEU A 100 -0.20 -3.59 7.23
CA LEU A 100 -0.32 -2.16 6.94
C LEU A 100 1.03 -1.45 7.08
N GLU A 101 1.77 -1.76 8.15
CA GLU A 101 3.09 -1.19 8.40
C GLU A 101 4.10 -1.62 7.33
N ASP A 102 4.11 -2.90 6.94
CA ASP A 102 4.95 -3.40 5.85
C ASP A 102 4.66 -2.69 4.52
N LEU A 103 3.38 -2.47 4.19
CA LEU A 103 3.00 -1.75 2.98
C LEU A 103 3.43 -0.27 3.04
N ARG A 104 3.22 0.39 4.18
CA ARG A 104 3.60 1.81 4.37
C ARG A 104 5.12 2.00 4.34
N THR A 105 5.87 1.15 5.02
CA THR A 105 7.34 1.24 5.04
C THR A 105 7.93 0.99 3.65
N ARG A 106 7.39 0.03 2.90
CA ARG A 106 7.87 -0.29 1.55
C ARG A 106 7.49 0.74 0.50
N PHE A 107 6.29 1.30 0.54
CA PHE A 107 5.81 2.17 -0.55
C PHE A 107 5.69 3.65 -0.18
N ARG A 108 5.55 3.98 1.11
CA ARG A 108 5.40 5.37 1.59
C ARG A 108 6.60 5.89 2.37
N SER A 109 7.70 5.14 2.47
CA SER A 109 8.93 5.71 3.01
C SER A 109 9.44 6.85 2.12
N LYS A 110 10.00 7.91 2.72
CA LYS A 110 10.47 9.11 2.00
C LYS A 110 11.39 8.78 0.81
N LYS A 111 12.26 7.78 0.96
CA LYS A 111 13.15 7.31 -0.11
C LYS A 111 12.36 6.67 -1.26
N ASN A 112 11.49 5.72 -0.94
CA ASN A 112 10.79 4.94 -1.96
C ASN A 112 9.70 5.78 -2.65
N SER A 113 9.03 6.69 -1.94
CA SER A 113 8.11 7.65 -2.55
C SER A 113 8.80 8.55 -3.57
N THR A 114 10.04 8.95 -3.30
CA THR A 114 10.83 9.76 -4.24
C THR A 114 11.23 8.97 -5.48
N ILE A 115 11.60 7.69 -5.31
CA ILE A 115 11.86 6.78 -6.44
C ILE A 115 10.59 6.62 -7.28
N LEU A 116 9.43 6.41 -6.67
CA LEU A 116 8.15 6.31 -7.38
C LEU A 116 7.83 7.60 -8.17
N LEU A 117 8.11 8.78 -7.59
CA LEU A 117 7.98 10.06 -8.30
C LEU A 117 8.94 10.16 -9.50
N LEU A 118 10.18 9.71 -9.36
CA LEU A 118 11.13 9.66 -10.47
C LEU A 118 10.66 8.74 -11.60
N MET A 119 10.05 7.60 -11.27
CA MET A 119 9.47 6.71 -12.27
C MET A 119 8.30 7.32 -13.04
N LYS A 120 7.69 8.41 -12.53
CA LYS A 120 6.67 9.19 -13.26
C LYS A 120 7.27 10.13 -14.30
N LEU A 121 8.60 10.23 -14.41
CA LEU A 121 9.29 10.97 -15.47
C LEU A 121 9.32 10.23 -16.82
N VAL A 122 8.23 9.52 -17.12
CA VAL A 122 8.03 8.84 -18.40
C VAL A 122 7.03 9.61 -19.26
N PRO A 123 7.11 9.51 -20.60
CA PRO A 123 6.33 10.36 -21.50
C PRO A 123 4.83 10.40 -21.20
N ILE A 124 4.21 9.23 -21.01
CA ILE A 124 2.77 9.11 -20.77
C ILE A 124 2.34 9.77 -19.45
N SER A 125 3.18 9.71 -18.43
CA SER A 125 2.90 10.28 -17.12
C SER A 125 3.12 11.79 -17.11
N ILE A 126 4.14 12.29 -17.81
CA ILE A 126 4.43 13.72 -17.92
C ILE A 126 3.35 14.46 -18.71
N ILE A 127 2.82 13.85 -19.78
CA ILE A 127 1.70 14.42 -20.55
C ILE A 127 0.49 14.64 -19.63
N ASN A 128 0.16 13.65 -18.81
CA ASN A 128 -1.00 13.66 -17.92
C ASN A 128 -0.76 14.34 -16.55
N MET A 129 0.46 14.83 -16.30
CA MET A 129 0.83 15.41 -15.01
C MET A 129 0.21 16.80 -14.83
N SER A 130 -0.43 17.01 -13.68
CA SER A 130 -0.93 18.34 -13.26
C SER A 130 0.21 19.26 -12.81
N PRO A 131 0.04 20.59 -12.90
CA PRO A 131 1.06 21.54 -12.45
C PRO A 131 1.46 21.34 -10.99
N GLU A 132 0.48 21.10 -10.10
CA GLU A 132 0.73 20.86 -8.66
C GLU A 132 1.60 19.62 -8.40
N MET A 133 1.37 18.54 -9.17
CA MET A 133 2.18 17.33 -9.05
C MET A 133 3.59 17.54 -9.58
N CYS A 134 3.75 18.39 -10.60
CA CYS A 134 5.04 18.77 -11.14
C CYS A 134 5.87 19.54 -10.09
N ASP A 135 5.28 20.54 -9.43
CA ASP A 135 5.97 21.30 -8.38
C ASP A 135 6.32 20.40 -7.17
N LYS A 136 5.42 19.49 -6.78
CA LYS A 136 5.71 18.47 -5.73
C LYS A 136 6.87 17.57 -6.12
N LEU A 137 6.94 17.13 -7.38
CA LEU A 137 8.03 16.30 -7.89
C LEU A 137 9.37 17.04 -7.83
N ILE A 138 9.42 18.28 -8.30
CA ILE A 138 10.64 19.10 -8.31
C ILE A 138 11.15 19.32 -6.88
N ASN A 139 10.26 19.69 -5.96
CA ASN A 139 10.61 19.90 -4.55
C ASN A 139 11.12 18.60 -3.91
N SER A 140 10.40 17.49 -4.11
CA SER A 140 10.79 16.20 -3.54
C SER A 140 12.14 15.71 -4.06
N ILE A 141 12.44 15.88 -5.34
CA ILE A 141 13.73 15.50 -5.90
C ILE A 141 14.85 16.40 -5.36
N THR A 142 14.63 17.73 -5.33
CA THR A 142 15.66 18.66 -4.86
C THR A 142 16.02 18.42 -3.39
N GLU A 143 15.04 18.14 -2.54
CA GLU A 143 15.28 17.82 -1.13
C GLU A 143 16.03 16.51 -0.92
N ASN A 144 15.68 15.46 -1.67
CA ASN A 144 16.23 14.12 -1.47
C ASN A 144 17.56 13.90 -2.22
N PHE A 145 17.82 14.68 -3.27
CA PHE A 145 19.03 14.62 -4.08
C PHE A 145 19.78 15.96 -4.06
N SER A 146 19.91 16.56 -2.88
CA SER A 146 20.63 17.83 -2.70
C SER A 146 22.08 17.79 -3.23
N VAL A 147 22.70 16.61 -3.25
CA VAL A 147 24.05 16.37 -3.82
C VAL A 147 24.14 16.71 -5.32
N LEU A 148 23.03 16.66 -6.05
CA LEU A 148 23.00 16.94 -7.49
C LEU A 148 22.92 18.44 -7.82
N GLU A 149 22.79 19.32 -6.81
CA GLU A 149 22.71 20.79 -6.98
C GLU A 149 21.73 21.22 -8.09
N ILE A 150 20.56 20.56 -8.12
CA ILE A 150 19.58 20.74 -9.20
C ILE A 150 19.04 22.17 -9.17
N ASN A 151 19.23 22.90 -10.27
CA ASN A 151 18.56 24.16 -10.49
C ASN A 151 17.08 23.91 -10.82
N GLN A 152 16.20 24.20 -9.84
CA GLN A 152 14.76 23.97 -9.96
C GLN A 152 14.13 24.69 -11.16
N ILE A 153 14.61 25.90 -11.50
CA ILE A 153 14.08 26.69 -12.62
C ILE A 153 14.42 26.01 -13.94
N ALA A 154 15.69 25.61 -14.10
CA ALA A 154 16.14 24.91 -15.30
C ALA A 154 15.40 23.58 -15.47
N PHE A 155 15.28 22.79 -14.39
CA PHE A 155 14.60 21.50 -14.43
C PHE A 155 13.11 21.63 -14.76
N LYS A 156 12.42 22.66 -14.22
CA LYS A 156 11.03 22.96 -14.60
C LYS A 156 10.90 23.27 -16.09
N GLY A 157 11.81 24.09 -16.63
CA GLY A 157 11.85 24.41 -18.06
C GLY A 157 12.05 23.18 -18.93
N GLU A 158 12.93 22.25 -18.54
CA GLU A 158 13.12 20.98 -19.26
C GLU A 158 11.86 20.11 -19.24
N LEU A 159 11.17 20.00 -18.11
CA LEU A 159 9.93 19.24 -18.01
C LEU A 159 8.82 19.81 -18.91
N GLU A 160 8.70 21.15 -18.99
CA GLU A 160 7.75 21.81 -19.88
C GLU A 160 8.08 21.57 -21.36
N LEU A 161 9.37 21.61 -21.72
CA LEU A 161 9.85 21.27 -23.06
C LEU A 161 9.56 19.80 -23.40
N TRP A 162 9.84 18.87 -22.48
CA TRP A 162 9.56 17.44 -22.69
C TRP A 162 8.06 17.18 -22.84
N LYS A 163 7.23 17.82 -22.02
CA LYS A 163 5.77 17.75 -22.15
C LYS A 163 5.33 18.22 -23.53
N SER A 164 5.81 19.38 -23.99
CA SER A 164 5.49 19.93 -25.31
C SER A 164 5.92 19.01 -26.45
N LYS A 165 7.15 18.48 -26.35
CA LYS A 165 7.73 17.54 -27.33
C LYS A 165 6.91 16.25 -27.42
N TRP A 166 6.51 15.65 -26.30
CA TRP A 166 5.78 14.40 -26.35
C TRP A 166 4.31 14.57 -26.69
N VAL A 167 3.67 15.70 -26.34
CA VAL A 167 2.32 16.02 -26.83
C VAL A 167 2.33 16.10 -28.37
N SER A 168 3.28 16.82 -28.97
CA SER A 168 3.38 16.91 -30.44
C SER A 168 3.68 15.56 -31.10
N SER A 169 4.55 14.76 -30.49
CA SER A 169 4.88 13.40 -30.97
C SER A 169 3.68 12.43 -30.89
N THR A 170 2.86 12.57 -29.85
CA THR A 170 1.66 11.73 -29.67
C THR A 170 0.62 12.04 -30.73
N ILE A 171 0.45 13.33 -31.07
CA ILE A 171 -0.47 13.77 -32.13
C ILE A 171 -0.07 13.16 -33.49
N VAL A 172 1.22 13.12 -33.82
CA VAL A 172 1.70 12.55 -35.10
C VAL A 172 1.41 11.03 -35.21
N ASN A 173 1.44 10.29 -34.10
CA ASN A 173 1.17 8.85 -34.09
C ASN A 173 -0.32 8.48 -34.25
N TYR A 174 -1.25 9.43 -34.13
CA TYR A 174 -2.69 9.19 -34.40
C TYR A 174 -3.10 9.51 -35.85
N PHE A 175 -2.18 10.01 -36.68
CA PHE A 175 -2.43 10.37 -38.08
C PHE A 175 -1.83 9.38 -39.10
N PHE A 176 -1.39 8.20 -38.67
CA PHE A 176 -0.94 7.10 -39.53
C PHE A 176 -1.67 5.79 -39.20
#